data_AF-A0A933U4W8-F1
#
_entry.id   AF-A0A933U4W8-F1
#
_cell.length_a   1.000
_cell.length_b   1.000
_cell.length_c   1.000
_cell.angle_alpha   90.00
_cell.angle_beta   90.00
_cell.angle_gamma   90.00
#
_symmetry.space_group_name_H-M   'P 1'
#
loop_
_entity.id
_entity.type
_entity.pdbx_description
1 polymer ?
#
loop_
_entity_poly.entity_id
_entity_poly.type
_entity_poly.pdbx_seq_one_letter_code
_entity_poly.pdbx_strand_id
1 'polypeptide(L)'
;MRHRFESQPDLQVLPIEKIQLPAQSRDERPPILAGLQWTWMHPTLQAEIFARLEAALLAGKPATGRRGMDLWHILVLGVVRLGLDADWDRLEHVANYDTLVRQMLGLPATPWGAGAKVFAHQTRRDNVALLDDALLQQINARVAAAGREVFAKKGGAPLAALALKTDSYVLETDVHFPTDLNRLWDAGRQCVDLIESFRDHGGAALPGWRKAKDWRRRLKALERITRQAVYGGARRRKSGCKPRCATTCASGTNSPPRSARAWWPCAIRPWTRPSGSGWPTSTGCSTSTWT
;
A
#
# COMPACT_ATOMS: atom_id res chain seq x y z
N MET A 1 -18.23 11.55 21.45
CA MET A 1 -19.08 11.92 20.29
C MET A 1 -18.23 12.10 19.05
N ARG A 2 -18.57 11.42 17.95
CA ARG A 2 -18.06 11.76 16.61
C ARG A 2 -19.15 12.58 15.96
N HIS A 3 -18.82 13.77 15.46
CA HIS A 3 -19.75 14.56 14.67
C HIS A 3 -19.55 14.23 13.20
N ARG A 4 -20.57 14.53 12.39
CA ARG A 4 -20.51 14.41 10.93
C ARG A 4 -19.44 15.37 10.38
N PHE A 5 -19.52 16.64 10.76
CA PHE A 5 -18.54 17.72 10.53
C PHE A 5 -19.01 18.98 11.28
N GLU A 6 -18.10 19.89 11.66
CA GLU A 6 -18.44 21.19 12.27
C GLU A 6 -18.58 22.24 11.15
N SER A 7 -19.81 22.67 10.85
CA SER A 7 -20.13 23.45 9.65
C SER A 7 -19.71 24.92 9.70
N GLN A 8 -19.27 25.41 10.86
CA GLN A 8 -18.93 26.82 11.05
C GLN A 8 -17.40 26.97 11.08
N PRO A 9 -16.78 27.56 10.05
CA PRO A 9 -15.33 27.71 10.02
C PRO A 9 -14.89 28.72 11.06
N ASP A 10 -13.89 28.35 11.86
CA ASP A 10 -13.10 29.29 12.62
C ASP A 10 -12.42 30.27 11.64
N LEU A 11 -12.13 31.51 12.04
CA LEU A 11 -11.67 32.58 11.14
C LEU A 11 -10.40 32.25 10.31
N GLN A 12 -9.68 31.19 10.69
CA GLN A 12 -8.44 30.71 10.08
C GLN A 12 -8.62 29.47 9.17
N VAL A 13 -9.86 28.98 8.99
CA VAL A 13 -10.16 27.78 8.20
C VAL A 13 -10.69 28.18 6.83
N LEU A 14 -10.03 27.69 5.78
CA LEU A 14 -10.53 27.81 4.42
C LEU A 14 -11.67 26.81 4.21
N PRO A 15 -12.85 27.25 3.74
CA PRO A 15 -13.93 26.33 3.39
C PRO A 15 -13.46 25.33 2.32
N ILE A 16 -13.89 24.07 2.45
CA ILE A 16 -13.45 22.97 1.57
C ILE A 16 -13.78 23.29 0.10
N GLU A 17 -14.89 23.98 -0.14
CA GLU A 17 -15.33 24.40 -1.48
C GLU A 17 -14.36 25.37 -2.16
N LYS A 18 -13.56 26.11 -1.38
CA LYS A 18 -12.66 27.17 -1.87
C LYS A 18 -11.20 26.76 -1.99
N ILE A 19 -10.85 25.53 -1.60
CA ILE A 19 -9.48 25.02 -1.67
C ILE A 19 -9.00 25.04 -3.12
N GLN A 20 -7.85 25.66 -3.36
CA GLN A 20 -7.21 25.71 -4.68
C GLN A 20 -6.22 24.55 -4.81
N LEU A 21 -6.55 23.60 -5.68
CA LEU A 21 -5.71 22.42 -5.91
C LEU A 21 -4.85 22.62 -7.17
N PRO A 22 -3.54 22.28 -7.12
CA PRO A 22 -2.65 22.49 -8.27
C PRO A 22 -2.96 21.47 -9.39
N ALA A 23 -3.59 21.94 -10.47
CA ALA A 23 -4.00 21.10 -11.60
C ALA A 23 -2.83 20.56 -12.44
N GLN A 24 -1.66 21.20 -12.40
CA GLN A 24 -0.47 20.81 -13.18
C GLN A 24 0.49 19.90 -12.39
N SER A 25 0.16 19.56 -11.14
CA SER A 25 1.02 18.71 -10.33
C SER A 25 1.07 17.29 -10.89
N ARG A 26 2.26 16.70 -10.91
CA ARG A 26 2.45 15.26 -11.22
C ARG A 26 2.25 14.37 -9.99
N ASP A 27 2.14 14.96 -8.81
CA ASP A 27 1.87 14.25 -7.56
C ASP A 27 0.47 13.62 -7.62
N GLU A 28 0.30 12.47 -6.98
CA GLU A 28 -0.96 11.73 -6.86
C GLU A 28 -1.95 12.43 -5.91
N ARG A 29 -1.46 13.28 -5.00
CA ARG A 29 -2.27 14.02 -4.00
C ARG A 29 -3.37 14.90 -4.60
N PRO A 30 -3.09 15.86 -5.51
CA PRO A 30 -4.10 16.82 -5.94
C PRO A 30 -5.31 16.19 -6.64
N PRO A 31 -5.16 15.17 -7.51
CA PRO A 31 -6.31 14.43 -8.05
C PRO A 31 -7.17 13.75 -6.96
N ILE A 32 -6.54 13.14 -5.94
CA ILE A 32 -7.26 12.50 -4.83
C ILE A 32 -8.06 13.54 -4.05
N LEU A 33 -7.42 14.66 -3.71
CA LEU A 33 -8.07 15.76 -2.99
C LEU A 33 -9.18 16.41 -3.82
N ALA A 34 -9.04 16.49 -5.14
CA ALA A 34 -10.09 17.02 -6.02
C ALA A 34 -11.33 16.12 -6.03
N GLY A 35 -11.16 14.79 -6.01
CA GLY A 35 -12.28 13.85 -5.85
C GLY A 35 -13.00 14.01 -4.52
N LEU A 36 -12.26 14.22 -3.42
CA LEU A 36 -12.83 14.50 -2.10
C LEU A 36 -13.55 15.85 -2.06
N GLN A 37 -12.96 16.89 -2.64
CA GLN A 37 -13.59 18.21 -2.78
C GLN A 37 -14.88 18.12 -3.59
N TRP A 38 -14.86 17.40 -4.71
CA TRP A 38 -16.05 17.18 -5.54
C TRP A 38 -17.14 16.46 -4.75
N THR A 39 -16.78 15.40 -4.01
CA THR A 39 -17.72 14.67 -3.15
C THR A 39 -18.35 15.59 -2.09
N TRP A 40 -17.57 16.52 -1.55
CA TRP A 40 -18.03 17.51 -0.58
C TRP A 40 -19.07 18.47 -1.17
N MET A 41 -18.86 18.91 -2.43
CA MET A 41 -19.76 19.82 -3.14
C MET A 41 -21.11 19.19 -3.52
N HIS A 42 -21.27 17.87 -3.45
CA HIS A 42 -22.48 17.15 -3.85
C HIS A 42 -23.25 16.67 -2.60
N PRO A 43 -24.21 17.46 -2.06
CA PRO A 43 -24.80 17.20 -0.75
C PRO A 43 -25.57 15.87 -0.66
N THR A 44 -26.19 15.42 -1.76
CA THR A 44 -26.89 14.14 -1.83
C THR A 44 -25.92 12.96 -1.68
N LEU A 45 -24.86 12.95 -2.49
CA LEU A 45 -23.79 11.95 -2.43
C LEU A 45 -23.09 11.98 -1.06
N GLN A 46 -22.81 13.18 -0.56
CA GLN A 46 -22.18 13.38 0.74
C GLN A 46 -23.02 12.77 1.87
N ALA A 47 -24.34 13.00 1.85
CA ALA A 47 -25.26 12.42 2.84
C ALA A 47 -25.31 10.89 2.76
N GLU A 48 -25.35 10.31 1.56
CA GLU A 48 -25.32 8.85 1.38
C GLU A 48 -24.02 8.23 1.92
N ILE A 49 -22.87 8.87 1.67
CA ILE A 49 -21.57 8.40 2.15
C ILE A 49 -21.50 8.49 3.68
N PHE A 50 -21.92 9.61 4.26
CA PHE A 50 -21.93 9.76 5.72
C PHE A 50 -22.88 8.78 6.41
N ALA A 51 -24.07 8.53 5.86
CA ALA A 51 -24.99 7.54 6.41
C ALA A 51 -24.37 6.14 6.48
N ARG A 52 -23.62 5.73 5.44
CA ARG A 52 -22.90 4.45 5.42
C ARG A 52 -21.75 4.42 6.43
N LEU A 53 -20.97 5.49 6.51
CA LEU A 53 -19.88 5.62 7.49
C LEU A 53 -20.42 5.58 8.91
N GLU A 54 -21.53 6.26 9.19
CA GLU A 54 -22.20 6.25 10.49
C GLU A 54 -22.67 4.84 10.84
N ALA A 55 -23.38 4.18 9.93
CA ALA A 55 -23.86 2.81 10.13
C ALA A 55 -22.71 1.83 10.41
N ALA A 56 -21.58 1.92 9.69
CA ALA A 56 -20.45 1.01 9.87
C ALA A 56 -19.60 1.33 11.12
N LEU A 57 -19.35 2.61 11.40
CA LEU A 57 -18.37 3.03 12.41
C LEU A 57 -18.98 3.31 13.79
N LEU A 58 -20.28 3.61 13.84
CA LEU A 58 -21.02 3.92 15.08
C LEU A 58 -21.93 2.77 15.54
N ALA A 59 -22.13 1.73 14.74
CA ALA A 59 -22.92 0.57 15.14
C ALA A 59 -22.43 -0.01 16.49
N GLY A 60 -23.34 -0.06 17.46
CA GLY A 60 -23.11 -0.69 18.76
C GLY A 60 -22.24 0.08 19.74
N LYS A 61 -21.95 1.38 19.51
CA LYS A 61 -21.16 2.20 20.46
C LYS A 61 -22.02 3.26 21.14
N PRO A 62 -22.02 3.35 22.48
CA PRO A 62 -22.67 4.46 23.17
C PRO A 62 -21.97 5.77 22.80
N ALA A 63 -22.70 6.89 22.82
CA ALA A 63 -22.20 8.22 22.45
C ALA A 63 -21.22 8.83 23.48
N THR A 64 -20.45 8.00 24.19
CA THR A 64 -19.56 8.39 25.30
C THR A 64 -18.09 8.26 24.88
N GLY A 65 -17.33 9.36 24.95
CA GLY A 65 -15.88 9.38 24.70
C GLY A 65 -15.32 10.71 24.16
N ARG A 66 -14.02 10.95 24.40
CA ARG A 66 -13.25 12.15 23.97
C ARG A 66 -13.32 12.34 22.44
N ARG A 67 -13.46 13.61 22.01
CA ARG A 67 -13.48 14.06 20.62
C ARG A 67 -12.09 13.90 19.98
N GLY A 68 -11.84 12.79 19.30
CA GLY A 68 -10.55 12.52 18.66
C GLY A 68 -10.51 12.82 17.15
N MET A 69 -11.54 12.38 16.42
CA MET A 69 -11.60 12.46 14.95
C MET A 69 -13.04 12.38 14.47
N ASP A 70 -13.43 13.26 13.55
CA ASP A 70 -14.76 13.24 12.92
C ASP A 70 -14.80 12.27 11.73
N LEU A 71 -16.00 11.90 11.28
CA LEU A 71 -16.15 10.94 10.18
C LEU A 71 -15.49 11.42 8.89
N TRP A 72 -15.56 12.74 8.62
CA TRP A 72 -14.86 13.35 7.50
C TRP A 72 -13.34 13.16 7.58
N HIS A 73 -12.76 13.43 8.75
CA HIS A 73 -11.33 13.24 8.98
C HIS A 73 -10.90 11.79 8.76
N ILE A 74 -11.71 10.83 9.21
CA ILE A 74 -11.44 9.39 9.02
C ILE A 74 -11.47 9.04 7.53
N LEU A 75 -12.49 9.51 6.80
CA LEU A 75 -12.63 9.26 5.37
C LEU A 75 -11.45 9.85 4.58
N VAL A 76 -11.13 11.14 4.78
CA VAL A 76 -10.04 11.83 4.08
C VAL A 76 -8.71 11.14 4.34
N LEU A 77 -8.37 10.85 5.61
CA LEU A 77 -7.11 10.18 5.94
C LEU A 77 -7.07 8.74 5.42
N GLY A 78 -8.20 8.04 5.40
CA GLY A 78 -8.29 6.71 4.79
C GLY A 78 -8.02 6.72 3.29
N VAL A 79 -8.67 7.63 2.57
CA VAL A 79 -8.48 7.79 1.12
C VAL A 79 -7.06 8.24 0.78
N VAL A 80 -6.51 9.22 1.52
CA VAL A 80 -5.12 9.68 1.33
C VAL A 80 -4.12 8.57 1.62
N ARG A 81 -4.34 7.77 2.67
CA ARG A 81 -3.48 6.62 2.97
C ARG A 81 -3.45 5.62 1.83
N LEU A 82 -4.63 5.25 1.30
CA LEU A 82 -4.75 4.27 0.22
C LEU A 82 -4.21 4.81 -1.10
N GLY A 83 -4.55 6.06 -1.42
CA GLY A 83 -4.16 6.67 -2.70
C GLY A 83 -2.66 6.98 -2.81
N LEU A 84 -1.95 7.16 -1.68
CA LEU A 84 -0.50 7.41 -1.66
C LEU A 84 0.33 6.20 -1.20
N ASP A 85 -0.34 5.06 -0.95
CA ASP A 85 0.24 3.88 -0.31
C ASP A 85 1.09 4.24 0.93
N ALA A 86 0.55 5.12 1.78
CA ALA A 86 1.30 5.67 2.90
C ALA A 86 1.29 4.72 4.10
N ASP A 87 2.46 4.50 4.70
CA ASP A 87 2.56 3.92 6.03
C ASP A 87 1.99 4.87 7.11
N TRP A 88 1.85 4.38 8.35
CA TRP A 88 1.22 5.14 9.42
C TRP A 88 2.04 6.36 9.88
N ASP A 89 3.37 6.30 9.76
CA ASP A 89 4.28 7.39 10.12
C ASP A 89 4.26 8.50 9.04
N ARG A 90 4.18 8.11 7.77
CA ARG A 90 4.02 9.01 6.64
C ARG A 90 2.65 9.65 6.64
N LEU A 91 1.59 8.88 6.89
CA LEU A 91 0.24 9.42 7.08
C LEU A 91 0.22 10.41 8.25
N GLU A 92 1.04 10.16 9.27
CA GLU A 92 1.18 11.08 10.38
C GLU A 92 1.69 12.44 9.97
N HIS A 93 2.82 12.43 9.29
CA HIS A 93 3.45 13.63 8.79
C HIS A 93 2.51 14.39 7.84
N VAL A 94 1.86 13.68 6.91
CA VAL A 94 0.94 14.29 5.94
C VAL A 94 -0.26 14.94 6.65
N ALA A 95 -0.89 14.28 7.61
CA ALA A 95 -2.05 14.84 8.32
C ALA A 95 -1.70 16.11 9.14
N ASN A 96 -0.47 16.19 9.64
CA ASN A 96 -0.06 17.25 10.56
C ASN A 96 0.66 18.42 9.88
N TYR A 97 1.32 18.20 8.75
CA TYR A 97 2.19 19.20 8.12
C TYR A 97 1.87 19.48 6.65
N ASP A 98 1.10 18.63 5.96
CA ASP A 98 0.73 18.92 4.58
C ASP A 98 -0.41 19.94 4.51
N THR A 99 -0.11 21.10 3.96
CA THR A 99 -1.03 22.25 3.88
C THR A 99 -2.36 21.90 3.21
N LEU A 100 -2.33 21.15 2.09
CA LEU A 100 -3.53 20.83 1.31
C LEU A 100 -4.39 19.80 2.04
N VAL A 101 -3.77 18.77 2.61
CA VAL A 101 -4.50 17.76 3.39
C VAL A 101 -5.11 18.40 4.64
N ARG A 102 -4.40 19.30 5.33
CA ARG A 102 -4.95 20.02 6.49
C ARG A 102 -6.16 20.88 6.13
N GLN A 103 -6.07 21.62 5.02
CA GLN A 103 -7.21 22.37 4.50
C GLN A 103 -8.39 21.44 4.18
N MET A 104 -8.13 20.29 3.53
CA MET A 104 -9.17 19.30 3.21
C MET A 104 -9.84 18.71 4.46
N LEU A 105 -9.09 18.59 5.55
CA LEU A 105 -9.62 18.17 6.85
C LEU A 105 -10.46 19.25 7.55
N GLY A 106 -10.54 20.46 6.99
CA GLY A 106 -11.21 21.60 7.63
C GLY A 106 -10.38 22.20 8.78
N LEU A 107 -9.05 22.06 8.72
CA LEU A 107 -8.13 22.61 9.72
C LEU A 107 -7.34 23.79 9.16
N PRO A 108 -6.78 24.65 10.04
CA PRO A 108 -5.83 25.66 9.62
C PRO A 108 -4.66 25.04 8.85
N ALA A 109 -4.29 25.71 7.76
CA ALA A 109 -3.28 25.29 6.81
C ALA A 109 -1.93 24.97 7.48
N THR A 110 -1.58 25.75 8.51
CA THR A 110 -0.43 25.49 9.38
C THR A 110 -0.90 25.30 10.82
N PRO A 111 -0.40 24.27 11.53
CA PRO A 111 -0.68 24.13 12.96
C PRO A 111 0.10 25.20 13.72
N TRP A 112 -0.57 26.29 14.10
CA TRP A 112 0.05 27.38 14.87
C TRP A 112 -0.52 27.44 16.29
N GLY A 113 0.36 27.54 17.29
CA GLY A 113 0.00 27.68 18.70
C GLY A 113 -0.33 26.38 19.43
N ALA A 114 -0.38 26.45 20.77
CA ALA A 114 -0.58 25.30 21.65
C ALA A 114 -1.97 24.64 21.55
N GLY A 115 -2.94 25.31 20.93
CA GLY A 115 -4.29 24.80 20.69
C GLY A 115 -4.50 24.14 19.33
N ALA A 116 -3.47 24.09 18.46
CA ALA A 116 -3.61 23.53 17.13
C ALA A 116 -3.98 22.05 17.19
N LYS A 117 -5.00 21.64 16.43
CA LYS A 117 -5.39 20.23 16.33
C LYS A 117 -4.29 19.46 15.60
N VAL A 118 -3.64 18.57 16.35
CA VAL A 118 -2.62 17.63 15.89
C VAL A 118 -3.15 16.23 16.10
N PHE A 119 -2.99 15.38 15.09
CA PHE A 119 -3.36 13.98 15.18
C PHE A 119 -2.17 13.19 15.69
N ALA A 120 -2.37 12.41 16.76
CA ALA A 120 -1.37 11.47 17.26
C ALA A 120 -1.39 10.16 16.45
N HIS A 121 -0.24 9.48 16.37
CA HIS A 121 -0.06 8.21 15.65
C HIS A 121 -1.17 7.20 15.95
N GLN A 122 -1.35 6.90 17.24
CA GLN A 122 -2.27 5.86 17.71
C GLN A 122 -3.73 6.20 17.36
N THR A 123 -4.13 7.48 17.52
CA THR A 123 -5.48 7.92 17.19
C THR A 123 -5.78 7.71 15.71
N ARG A 124 -4.86 8.03 14.79
CA ARG A 124 -5.07 7.76 13.36
C ARG A 124 -5.19 6.28 13.08
N ARG A 125 -4.25 5.49 13.60
CA ARG A 125 -4.25 4.04 13.39
C ARG A 125 -5.57 3.42 13.84
N ASP A 126 -6.03 3.72 15.05
CA ASP A 126 -7.23 3.11 15.62
C ASP A 126 -8.54 3.56 14.95
N ASN A 127 -8.56 4.75 14.33
CA ASN A 127 -9.76 5.28 13.69
C ASN A 127 -9.80 4.98 12.19
N VAL A 128 -8.69 5.17 11.47
CA VAL A 128 -8.59 4.91 10.03
C VAL A 128 -8.60 3.42 9.74
N ALA A 129 -8.04 2.58 10.64
CA ALA A 129 -8.12 1.12 10.52
C ALA A 129 -9.55 0.56 10.73
N LEU A 130 -10.55 1.39 10.99
CA LEU A 130 -11.95 0.95 11.05
C LEU A 130 -12.63 0.89 9.69
N LEU A 131 -12.07 1.49 8.64
CA LEU A 131 -12.66 1.52 7.30
C LEU A 131 -12.49 0.17 6.59
N ASP A 132 -13.44 -0.74 6.68
CA ASP A 132 -13.34 -2.03 6.01
C ASP A 132 -13.37 -1.93 4.47
N ASP A 133 -12.74 -2.91 3.81
CA ASP A 133 -12.72 -3.01 2.34
C ASP A 133 -14.13 -3.03 1.74
N ALA A 134 -15.08 -3.71 2.38
CA ALA A 134 -16.44 -3.80 1.89
C ALA A 134 -17.16 -2.44 1.93
N LEU A 135 -16.99 -1.67 3.01
CA LEU A 135 -17.49 -0.29 3.10
C LEU A 135 -16.85 0.62 2.04
N LEU A 136 -15.55 0.53 1.86
CA LEU A 136 -14.85 1.33 0.84
C LEU A 136 -15.32 0.99 -0.58
N GLN A 137 -15.57 -0.28 -0.89
CA GLN A 137 -16.16 -0.70 -2.16
C GLN A 137 -17.57 -0.13 -2.35
N GLN A 138 -18.40 -0.11 -1.31
CA GLN A 138 -19.73 0.50 -1.37
C GLN A 138 -19.68 2.00 -1.61
N ILE A 139 -18.78 2.71 -0.92
CA ILE A 139 -18.55 4.14 -1.13
C ILE A 139 -18.08 4.39 -2.56
N ASN A 140 -17.09 3.62 -3.03
CA ASN A 140 -16.56 3.73 -4.38
C ASN A 140 -17.64 3.50 -5.45
N ALA A 141 -18.51 2.51 -5.26
CA ALA A 141 -19.62 2.26 -6.19
C ALA A 141 -20.57 3.47 -6.30
N ARG A 142 -20.83 4.17 -5.19
CA ARG A 142 -21.68 5.38 -5.17
C ARG A 142 -21.01 6.58 -5.82
N VAL A 143 -19.75 6.81 -5.48
CA VAL A 143 -18.93 7.86 -6.11
C VAL A 143 -18.81 7.63 -7.62
N ALA A 144 -18.57 6.38 -8.04
CA ALA A 144 -18.49 6.03 -9.46
C ALA A 144 -19.84 6.19 -10.17
N ALA A 145 -20.96 5.83 -9.53
CA ALA A 145 -22.29 6.05 -10.09
C ALA A 145 -22.61 7.53 -10.28
N ALA A 146 -22.33 8.36 -9.28
CA ALA A 146 -22.51 9.81 -9.38
C ALA A 146 -21.54 10.45 -10.40
N GLY A 147 -20.28 10.01 -10.42
CA GLY A 147 -19.28 10.50 -11.37
C GLY A 147 -19.60 10.16 -12.82
N ARG A 148 -20.30 9.05 -13.09
CA ARG A 148 -20.73 8.69 -14.45
C ARG A 148 -21.64 9.74 -15.08
N GLU A 149 -22.49 10.40 -14.30
CA GLU A 149 -23.38 11.47 -14.80
C GLU A 149 -22.59 12.66 -15.34
N VAL A 150 -21.44 12.97 -14.73
CA VAL A 150 -20.55 14.06 -15.16
C VAL A 150 -19.97 13.81 -16.56
N PHE A 151 -19.76 12.54 -16.94
CA PHE A 151 -19.20 12.17 -18.24
C PHE A 151 -20.27 11.98 -19.33
N ALA A 152 -21.55 12.20 -19.03
CA ALA A 152 -22.61 12.13 -20.02
C ALA A 152 -22.50 13.30 -21.01
N LYS A 153 -22.20 13.01 -22.28
CA LYS A 153 -22.00 14.01 -23.34
C LYS A 153 -23.26 14.86 -23.64
N LYS A 154 -24.47 14.39 -23.27
CA LYS A 154 -25.76 15.09 -23.37
C LYS A 154 -26.73 14.60 -22.26
N GLY A 155 -27.56 15.50 -21.73
CA GLY A 155 -28.59 15.14 -20.75
C GLY A 155 -29.54 14.07 -21.30
N GLY A 156 -29.58 12.90 -20.65
CA GLY A 156 -30.44 11.78 -21.03
C GLY A 156 -29.87 10.82 -22.09
N ALA A 157 -28.63 11.02 -22.57
CA ALA A 157 -27.99 10.02 -23.43
C ALA A 157 -27.61 8.76 -22.61
N PRO A 158 -27.78 7.54 -23.16
CA PRO A 158 -27.37 6.32 -22.48
C PRO A 158 -25.88 6.39 -22.15
N LEU A 159 -25.54 6.09 -20.89
CA LEU A 159 -24.17 6.07 -20.38
C LEU A 159 -23.34 5.09 -21.20
N ALA A 160 -22.55 5.60 -22.14
CA ALA A 160 -21.62 4.78 -22.90
C ALA A 160 -20.61 4.11 -21.96
N ALA A 161 -20.20 2.88 -22.28
CA ALA A 161 -19.15 2.20 -21.54
C ALA A 161 -17.87 3.05 -21.56
N LEU A 162 -17.43 3.49 -20.38
CA LEU A 162 -16.20 4.26 -20.22
C LEU A 162 -15.00 3.33 -20.43
N ALA A 163 -14.26 3.53 -21.51
CA ALA A 163 -12.97 2.88 -21.72
C ALA A 163 -11.90 3.60 -20.90
N LEU A 164 -11.71 3.17 -19.66
CA LEU A 164 -10.71 3.71 -18.74
C LEU A 164 -9.44 2.87 -18.81
N LYS A 165 -8.28 3.52 -18.92
CA LYS A 165 -6.98 2.88 -18.72
C LYS A 165 -6.54 3.17 -17.29
N THR A 166 -6.40 2.11 -16.50
CA THR A 166 -5.89 2.17 -15.13
C THR A 166 -4.61 1.35 -15.05
N ASP A 167 -3.51 1.97 -14.65
CA ASP A 167 -2.28 1.24 -14.33
C ASP A 167 -2.46 0.60 -12.94
N SER A 168 -2.62 -0.72 -12.89
CA SER A 168 -2.67 -1.47 -11.63
C SER A 168 -1.33 -2.16 -11.39
N TYR A 169 -0.82 -2.13 -10.17
CA TYR A 169 0.28 -2.99 -9.77
C TYR A 169 -0.22 -4.41 -9.53
N VAL A 170 0.31 -5.39 -10.26
CA VAL A 170 0.12 -6.80 -9.94
C VAL A 170 0.99 -7.08 -8.72
N LEU A 171 0.37 -7.09 -7.55
CA LEU A 171 1.03 -7.57 -6.34
C LEU A 171 1.01 -9.10 -6.42
N GLU A 172 2.06 -9.70 -6.99
CA GLU A 172 2.20 -11.15 -7.00
C GLU A 172 2.08 -11.66 -5.56
N THR A 173 1.05 -12.45 -5.30
CA THR A 173 0.77 -13.04 -3.99
C THR A 173 1.70 -14.22 -3.68
N ASP A 174 2.52 -14.64 -4.65
CA ASP A 174 3.46 -15.75 -4.53
C ASP A 174 4.92 -15.32 -4.72
N VAL A 175 5.31 -14.20 -4.11
CA VAL A 175 6.73 -13.85 -4.01
C VAL A 175 7.38 -14.79 -3.00
N HIS A 176 8.03 -15.85 -3.49
CA HIS A 176 8.72 -16.82 -2.65
C HIS A 176 9.84 -16.17 -1.84
N PHE A 177 9.79 -16.32 -0.52
CA PHE A 177 10.90 -15.94 0.38
C PHE A 177 12.07 -16.95 0.27
N PRO A 178 13.34 -16.50 0.24
CA PRO A 178 13.82 -15.11 0.20
C PRO A 178 13.80 -14.53 -1.22
N THR A 179 13.22 -13.33 -1.34
CA THR A 179 12.90 -12.67 -2.62
C THR A 179 14.14 -12.41 -3.48
N ASP A 180 15.21 -11.88 -2.89
CA ASP A 180 16.38 -11.43 -3.66
C ASP A 180 17.14 -12.59 -4.31
N LEU A 181 17.33 -13.68 -3.57
CA LEU A 181 18.04 -14.87 -4.08
C LEU A 181 17.22 -15.62 -5.13
N ASN A 182 15.89 -15.68 -4.96
CA ASN A 182 15.01 -16.28 -5.96
C ASN A 182 15.01 -15.45 -7.23
N ARG A 183 14.88 -14.11 -7.14
CA ARG A 183 14.99 -13.21 -8.31
C ARG A 183 16.32 -13.35 -9.03
N LEU A 184 17.43 -13.46 -8.29
CA LEU A 184 18.75 -13.67 -8.89
C LEU A 184 18.86 -15.01 -9.62
N TRP A 185 18.29 -16.07 -9.04
CA TRP A 185 18.19 -17.38 -9.69
C TRP A 185 17.34 -17.31 -10.96
N ASP A 186 16.17 -16.68 -10.91
CA ASP A 186 15.26 -16.58 -12.05
C ASP A 186 15.87 -15.73 -13.18
N ALA A 187 16.53 -14.62 -12.84
CA ALA A 187 17.27 -13.81 -13.79
C ALA A 187 18.39 -14.60 -14.47
N GLY A 188 19.22 -15.32 -13.68
CA GLY A 188 20.30 -16.12 -14.23
C GLY A 188 19.80 -17.33 -15.03
N ARG A 189 18.68 -17.95 -14.64
CA ARG A 189 18.00 -18.99 -15.44
C ARG A 189 17.59 -18.39 -16.79
N GLN A 190 16.87 -17.27 -16.78
CA GLN A 190 16.39 -16.61 -17.99
C GLN A 190 17.52 -16.24 -18.94
N CYS A 191 18.66 -15.75 -18.44
CA CYS A 191 19.83 -15.48 -19.27
C CYS A 191 20.34 -16.74 -19.98
N VAL A 192 20.41 -17.88 -19.29
CA VAL A 192 20.83 -19.16 -19.89
C VAL A 192 19.79 -19.66 -20.91
N ASP A 193 18.50 -19.53 -20.60
CA ASP A 193 17.38 -19.92 -21.48
C ASP A 193 17.40 -19.12 -22.79
N LEU A 194 17.62 -17.80 -22.69
CA LEU A 194 17.73 -16.92 -23.86
C LEU A 194 18.90 -17.32 -24.76
N ILE A 195 20.06 -17.64 -24.16
CA ILE A 195 21.26 -18.02 -24.93
C ILE A 195 21.08 -19.38 -25.61
N GLU A 196 20.41 -20.34 -24.97
CA GLU A 196 20.01 -21.60 -25.62
C GLU A 196 19.06 -21.32 -26.80
N SER A 197 18.05 -20.45 -26.60
CA SER A 197 17.11 -20.07 -27.65
C SER A 197 17.80 -19.41 -28.85
N PHE A 198 18.75 -18.50 -28.61
CA PHE A 198 19.52 -17.83 -29.67
C PHE A 198 20.44 -18.79 -30.42
N ARG A 199 21.03 -19.78 -29.73
CA ARG A 199 21.81 -20.82 -30.41
C ARG A 199 20.92 -21.67 -31.32
N ASP A 200 19.75 -22.08 -30.82
CA ASP A 200 18.90 -23.04 -31.52
C ASP A 200 18.15 -22.41 -32.71
N HIS A 201 17.83 -21.11 -32.64
CA HIS A 201 17.03 -20.43 -33.67
C HIS A 201 17.77 -19.29 -34.41
N GLY A 202 18.87 -18.77 -33.86
CA GLY A 202 19.49 -17.53 -34.32
C GLY A 202 20.62 -17.68 -35.33
N GLY A 203 20.93 -18.88 -35.81
CA GLY A 203 21.97 -19.12 -36.83
C GLY A 203 23.42 -18.79 -36.40
N ALA A 204 23.62 -18.24 -35.21
CA ALA A 204 24.92 -17.87 -34.68
C ALA A 204 25.63 -19.09 -34.08
N ALA A 205 26.85 -19.37 -34.55
CA ALA A 205 27.71 -20.35 -33.92
C ALA A 205 28.16 -19.80 -32.55
N LEU A 206 27.55 -20.31 -31.49
CA LEU A 206 27.90 -20.01 -30.09
C LEU A 206 28.74 -21.17 -29.50
N PRO A 207 30.04 -21.29 -29.83
CA PRO A 207 30.90 -22.33 -29.29
C PRO A 207 31.02 -22.17 -27.76
N GLY A 208 31.07 -23.28 -27.03
CA GLY A 208 31.18 -23.30 -25.56
C GLY A 208 29.86 -23.29 -24.80
N TRP A 209 28.74 -22.94 -25.44
CA TRP A 209 27.40 -22.87 -24.81
C TRP A 209 26.64 -24.20 -24.76
N ARG A 210 27.30 -25.32 -25.07
CA ARG A 210 26.73 -26.68 -24.95
C ARG A 210 26.53 -27.14 -23.50
N LYS A 211 27.08 -26.42 -22.53
CA LYS A 211 27.04 -26.74 -21.10
C LYS A 211 25.91 -26.02 -20.33
N ALA A 212 24.99 -25.33 -21.00
CA ALA A 212 23.93 -24.55 -20.35
C ALA A 212 23.16 -25.31 -19.26
N LYS A 213 22.87 -26.60 -19.45
CA LYS A 213 22.27 -27.48 -18.43
C LYS A 213 23.12 -27.59 -17.14
N ASP A 214 24.44 -27.68 -17.26
CA ASP A 214 25.35 -27.70 -16.11
C ASP A 214 25.44 -26.32 -15.45
N TRP A 215 25.38 -25.24 -16.23
CA TRP A 215 25.41 -23.87 -15.71
C TRP A 215 24.16 -23.57 -14.89
N ARG A 216 22.96 -23.97 -15.36
CA ARG A 216 21.73 -23.91 -14.57
C ARG A 216 21.87 -24.68 -13.25
N ARG A 217 22.41 -25.90 -13.27
CA ARG A 217 22.61 -26.69 -12.04
C ARG A 217 23.57 -26.01 -11.07
N ARG A 218 24.69 -25.46 -11.55
CA ARG A 218 25.66 -24.73 -10.73
C ARG A 218 25.06 -23.48 -10.11
N LEU A 219 24.32 -22.70 -10.89
CA LEU A 219 23.65 -21.50 -10.41
C LEU A 219 22.61 -21.84 -9.34
N LYS A 220 21.81 -22.91 -9.52
CA LYS A 220 20.85 -23.35 -8.50
C LYS A 220 21.54 -23.87 -7.23
N ALA A 221 22.69 -24.54 -7.36
CA ALA A 221 23.48 -25.00 -6.23
C ALA A 221 24.04 -23.81 -5.43
N LEU A 222 24.55 -22.78 -6.11
CA LEU A 222 25.03 -21.56 -5.47
C LEU A 222 23.90 -20.81 -4.74
N GLU A 223 22.73 -20.65 -5.37
CA GLU A 223 21.55 -20.04 -4.72
C GLU A 223 21.21 -20.77 -3.41
N ARG A 224 21.15 -22.11 -3.43
CA ARG A 224 20.86 -22.91 -2.23
C ARG A 224 21.90 -22.75 -1.12
N ILE A 225 23.19 -22.68 -1.47
CA ILE A 225 24.28 -22.47 -0.50
C ILE A 225 24.14 -21.09 0.14
N THR A 226 23.98 -20.05 -0.68
CA THR A 226 23.82 -18.67 -0.21
C THR A 226 22.56 -18.51 0.63
N ARG A 227 21.44 -19.13 0.23
CA ARG A 227 20.19 -19.15 1.00
C ARG A 227 20.37 -19.77 2.39
N GLN A 228 21.09 -20.89 2.48
CA GLN A 228 21.37 -21.53 3.77
C GLN A 228 22.34 -20.72 4.63
N ALA A 229 23.30 -20.00 4.04
CA ALA A 229 24.22 -19.13 4.77
C ALA A 229 23.52 -17.87 5.31
N VAL A 230 22.67 -17.24 4.50
CA VAL A 230 22.02 -15.97 4.87
C VAL A 230 20.78 -16.21 5.73
N TYR A 231 19.92 -17.15 5.35
CA TYR A 231 18.60 -17.36 5.97
C TYR A 231 18.46 -18.71 6.71
N GLY A 232 19.49 -19.56 6.70
CA GLY A 232 19.45 -20.84 7.41
C GLY A 232 19.54 -20.69 8.93
N GLY A 233 18.96 -21.66 9.65
CA GLY A 233 19.06 -21.72 11.11
C GLY A 233 20.51 -21.79 11.60
N ALA A 234 20.77 -21.35 12.83
CA ALA A 234 22.11 -21.13 13.39
C ALA A 234 23.10 -22.31 13.21
N ARG A 235 22.61 -23.55 13.24
CA ARG A 235 23.40 -24.78 13.04
C ARG A 235 23.92 -24.95 11.60
N ARG A 236 23.17 -24.49 10.60
CA ARG A 236 23.51 -24.59 9.16
C ARG A 236 24.31 -23.39 8.64
N ARG A 237 24.24 -22.24 9.33
CA ARG A 237 25.05 -21.04 9.03
C ARG A 237 26.55 -21.30 9.14
N LYS A 238 26.98 -22.11 10.12
CA LYS A 238 28.40 -22.44 10.37
C LYS A 238 29.00 -23.41 9.35
N SER A 239 28.20 -24.26 8.71
CA SER A 239 28.67 -25.27 7.74
C SER A 239 28.74 -24.76 6.29
N GLY A 240 28.09 -23.64 5.97
CA GLY A 240 27.98 -23.11 4.60
C GLY A 240 29.15 -22.24 4.13
N CYS A 241 30.01 -21.79 5.04
CA CYS A 241 31.15 -20.94 4.70
C CYS A 241 32.36 -21.79 4.29
N LYS A 242 32.40 -22.25 3.03
CA LYS A 242 33.65 -22.76 2.44
C LYS A 242 34.57 -21.59 2.08
N PRO A 243 35.91 -21.74 2.16
CA PRO A 243 36.87 -20.62 2.13
C PRO A 243 36.90 -19.83 0.82
N ARG A 244 36.24 -20.30 -0.25
CA ARG A 244 36.28 -19.65 -1.56
C ARG A 244 35.40 -18.40 -1.69
N CYS A 245 34.45 -18.18 -0.78
CA CYS A 245 33.70 -16.92 -0.64
C CYS A 245 34.22 -16.02 0.48
N ALA A 246 35.19 -16.48 1.28
CA ALA A 246 35.72 -15.70 2.39
C ALA A 246 36.44 -14.42 1.93
N THR A 247 37.05 -14.44 0.74
CA THR A 247 37.79 -13.30 0.20
C THR A 247 36.90 -12.11 -0.16
N THR A 248 35.62 -12.33 -0.48
CA THR A 248 34.66 -11.25 -0.77
C THR A 248 33.90 -10.78 0.46
N CYS A 249 33.79 -11.61 1.49
CA CYS A 249 33.17 -11.21 2.76
C CYS A 249 34.15 -10.49 3.71
N ALA A 250 35.47 -10.71 3.59
CA ALA A 250 36.47 -10.16 4.49
C ALA A 250 36.79 -8.66 4.27
N SER A 251 36.42 -8.07 3.13
CA SER A 251 36.64 -6.64 2.87
C SER A 251 35.57 -5.72 3.47
N GLY A 252 34.57 -6.28 4.17
CA GLY A 252 33.37 -5.55 4.55
C GLY A 252 32.95 -5.63 6.01
N THR A 253 33.77 -6.04 6.97
CA THR A 253 33.37 -6.00 8.41
C THR A 253 34.57 -5.94 9.36
N ASN A 254 35.04 -4.73 9.67
CA ASN A 254 35.63 -4.42 10.99
C ASN A 254 34.69 -3.47 11.73
N SER A 255 33.51 -3.98 12.07
CA SER A 255 32.63 -3.42 13.10
C SER A 255 31.58 -4.50 13.44
N PRO A 256 31.44 -4.90 14.72
CA PRO A 256 30.39 -5.84 15.10
C PRO A 256 29.04 -5.16 14.88
N PRO A 257 28.02 -5.85 14.34
CA PRO A 257 26.68 -5.28 14.27
C PRO A 257 26.16 -5.16 15.70
N ARG A 258 26.23 -3.96 16.28
CA ARG A 258 25.44 -3.59 17.44
C ARG A 258 23.98 -3.83 17.07
N SER A 259 23.39 -4.86 17.68
CA SER A 259 21.95 -5.05 17.84
C SER A 259 21.10 -4.57 16.64
N ALA A 260 21.16 -5.29 15.52
CA ALA A 260 20.04 -5.29 14.59
C ALA A 260 18.88 -6.03 15.28
N ARG A 261 18.14 -5.31 16.14
CA ARG A 261 16.76 -5.69 16.47
C ARG A 261 16.06 -5.91 15.14
N ALA A 262 15.21 -6.92 15.06
CA ALA A 262 14.41 -7.21 13.88
C ALA A 262 13.63 -5.96 13.45
N TRP A 263 14.12 -5.25 12.45
CA TRP A 263 13.42 -4.20 11.71
C TRP A 263 12.95 -4.80 10.40
N TRP A 264 11.99 -5.73 10.52
CA TRP A 264 11.04 -6.03 9.46
C TRP A 264 9.65 -5.90 10.11
N PRO A 265 9.09 -4.69 10.23
CA PRO A 265 7.69 -4.56 10.55
C PRO A 265 6.88 -4.78 9.27
N CYS A 266 6.15 -5.88 9.25
CA CYS A 266 4.72 -5.87 8.93
C CYS A 266 4.27 -4.89 7.83
N ALA A 267 4.63 -5.18 6.59
CA ALA A 267 3.87 -4.83 5.40
C ALA A 267 3.72 -6.17 4.67
N ILE A 268 2.55 -6.76 4.48
CA ILE A 268 1.45 -6.28 3.65
C ILE A 268 0.21 -7.05 4.10
N ARG A 269 -0.65 -6.41 4.90
CA ARG A 269 -2.10 -6.69 4.89
C ARG A 269 -2.78 -5.35 5.14
N PRO A 270 -3.50 -4.78 4.16
CA PRO A 270 -4.12 -3.47 4.33
C PRO A 270 -5.17 -3.45 5.44
N TRP A 271 -5.71 -4.62 5.83
CA TRP A 271 -6.63 -4.80 6.95
C TRP A 271 -6.38 -6.11 7.68
N THR A 272 -5.84 -6.04 8.90
CA THR A 272 -6.00 -7.09 9.90
C THR A 272 -6.53 -6.44 11.16
N ARG A 273 -7.78 -6.76 11.54
CA ARG A 273 -8.23 -6.58 12.92
C ARG A 273 -7.28 -7.36 13.84
N PRO A 274 -6.93 -6.85 15.02
CA PRO A 274 -6.30 -7.68 16.03
C PRO A 274 -7.36 -8.66 16.56
N SER A 275 -7.47 -9.84 15.94
CA SER A 275 -8.17 -10.97 16.55
C SER A 275 -7.22 -11.58 17.59
N GLY A 276 -7.66 -11.59 18.85
CA GLY A 276 -6.93 -12.21 19.94
C GLY A 276 -6.66 -13.70 19.68
N SER A 277 -5.52 -14.15 20.21
CA SER A 277 -5.15 -15.53 20.54
C SER A 277 -5.37 -16.63 19.48
N GLY A 278 -4.25 -17.17 18.98
CA GLY A 278 -4.19 -18.51 18.39
C GLY A 278 -3.63 -18.52 16.98
N TRP A 279 -2.40 -18.98 16.81
CA TRP A 279 -1.89 -19.44 15.53
C TRP A 279 -2.49 -20.83 15.24
N PRO A 280 -3.23 -21.06 14.15
CA PRO A 280 -3.48 -22.42 13.68
C PRO A 280 -2.42 -22.79 12.64
N THR A 281 -1.54 -23.69 13.04
CA THR A 281 -0.83 -24.61 12.17
C THR A 281 -1.84 -25.57 11.51
N SER A 282 -1.96 -25.57 10.19
CA SER A 282 -2.30 -26.77 9.37
C SER A 282 -2.06 -26.45 7.89
N THR A 283 -1.15 -27.11 7.16
CA THR A 283 -1.25 -28.44 6.51
C THR A 283 -2.58 -28.67 5.78
N GLY A 284 -2.54 -28.69 4.44
CA GLY A 284 -3.67 -29.14 3.63
C GLY A 284 -3.56 -28.73 2.18
N CYS A 285 -2.95 -29.58 1.37
CA CYS A 285 -2.96 -29.52 -0.08
C CYS A 285 -4.36 -29.92 -0.60
N SER A 286 -4.99 -29.13 -1.47
CA SER A 286 -6.04 -29.64 -2.36
C SER A 286 -5.91 -29.02 -3.74
N THR A 287 -5.46 -29.84 -4.67
CA THR A 287 -5.62 -29.69 -6.12
C THR A 287 -7.07 -29.37 -6.45
N SER A 288 -7.32 -28.27 -7.16
CA SER A 288 -8.55 -28.08 -7.92
C SER A 288 -8.18 -27.67 -9.34
N THR A 289 -8.45 -28.62 -10.23
CA THR A 289 -8.49 -28.53 -11.68
C THR A 289 -9.53 -27.51 -12.10
N TRP A 290 -9.14 -26.56 -12.95
CA TRP A 290 -10.09 -25.71 -13.69
C TRP A 290 -10.16 -26.22 -15.12
N THR A 291 -11.34 -26.75 -15.48
CA THR A 291 -11.87 -26.76 -16.85
C THR A 291 -12.30 -25.37 -17.25
#